data_AF-A0A5E7E445-F1
#
_entry.id   AF-A0A5E7E445-F1
#
_cell.length_a   1.000
_cell.length_b   1.000
_cell.length_c   1.000
_cell.angle_alpha   90.00
_cell.angle_beta   90.00
_cell.angle_gamma   90.00
#
_symmetry.space_group_name_H-M   'P 1'
#
loop_
_entity.id
_entity.type
_entity.pdbx_description
1 polymer ?
#
loop_
_entity_poly.entity_id
_entity_poly.type
_entity_poly.pdbx_seq_one_letter_code
_entity_poly.pdbx_strand_id
1 'polypeptide(L)'
;MKLLYRYLFISDRGRPLSIRALSNVLDRLFLTIELAHPGLLPTLSAHDFRHTFADRFLAYLVEKRGYDLEQDTDELRRVCGWSDTSTMPRRYASRYLAESANRHNAQRASAAWS
;
A
#
# COMPACT_ATOMS: atom_id res chain seq x y z
N MET A 1 27.15 11.61 -27.64
CA MET A 1 26.26 10.44 -27.82
C MET A 1 25.05 10.61 -26.89
N LYS A 2 23.88 10.99 -27.43
CA LYS A 2 22.64 11.23 -26.66
C LYS A 2 21.92 9.89 -26.43
N LEU A 3 21.74 9.48 -25.18
CA LEU A 3 20.78 8.42 -24.84
C LEU A 3 19.39 9.05 -24.89
N LEU A 4 18.56 8.64 -25.86
CA LEU A 4 17.28 9.27 -26.19
C LEU A 4 16.22 9.15 -25.08
N TYR A 5 16.34 8.21 -24.14
CA TYR A 5 15.55 8.19 -22.90
C TYR A 5 16.40 7.60 -21.76
N ARG A 6 16.56 8.34 -20.66
CA ARG A 6 17.18 7.83 -19.42
C ARG A 6 16.08 7.26 -18.53
N TYR A 7 16.35 6.12 -17.91
CA TYR A 7 15.48 5.61 -16.85
C TYR A 7 15.41 6.62 -15.70
N LEU A 8 14.25 6.74 -15.06
CA LEU A 8 14.05 7.66 -13.93
C LEU A 8 14.85 7.21 -12.70
N PHE A 9 14.78 5.91 -12.39
CA PHE A 9 15.55 5.29 -11.32
C PHE A 9 16.78 4.61 -11.90
N ILE A 10 17.94 5.14 -11.53
CA ILE A 10 19.25 4.68 -12.01
C ILE A 10 20.17 4.36 -10.84
N SER A 11 21.15 3.50 -11.10
CA SER A 11 22.30 3.35 -10.22
C SER A 11 23.26 4.53 -10.36
N ASP A 12 24.21 4.60 -9.43
CA ASP A 12 25.40 5.46 -9.46
C ASP A 12 26.20 5.35 -10.79
N ARG A 13 26.12 4.20 -11.46
CA ARG A 13 26.75 3.94 -12.77
C ARG A 13 25.88 4.36 -13.96
N GLY A 14 24.75 5.04 -13.73
CA GLY A 14 23.84 5.50 -14.79
C GLY A 14 23.09 4.38 -15.52
N ARG A 15 23.04 3.18 -14.94
CA ARG A 15 22.26 2.04 -15.44
C ARG A 15 20.89 2.00 -14.78
N PRO A 16 19.87 1.35 -15.37
CA PRO A 16 18.59 1.17 -14.70
C PRO A 16 18.79 0.51 -13.33
N LEU A 17 18.08 1.00 -12.31
CA LEU A 17 18.13 0.39 -10.99
C LEU A 17 17.52 -1.01 -11.06
N SER A 18 18.25 -2.03 -10.62
CA SER A 18 17.73 -3.39 -10.58
C SER A 18 16.80 -3.61 -9.39
N ILE A 19 15.89 -4.58 -9.48
CA ILE A 19 15.02 -4.97 -8.36
C ILE A 19 15.85 -5.33 -7.14
N ARG A 20 16.94 -6.09 -7.31
CA ARG A 20 17.85 -6.46 -6.22
C ARG A 20 18.50 -5.23 -5.58
N ALA A 21 18.90 -4.24 -6.38
CA ALA A 21 19.47 -3.01 -5.84
C ALA A 21 18.43 -2.22 -5.03
N LEU A 22 17.18 -2.15 -5.50
CA LEU A 22 16.08 -1.55 -4.74
C LEU A 22 15.81 -2.30 -3.43
N SER A 23 15.76 -3.64 -3.45
CA SER A 23 15.62 -4.46 -2.24
C SER A 23 16.73 -4.16 -1.24
N ASN A 24 18.00 -4.13 -1.69
CA ASN A 24 19.13 -3.80 -0.80
C ASN A 24 19.01 -2.40 -0.17
N VAL A 25 18.45 -1.42 -0.90
CA VAL A 25 18.21 -0.07 -0.35
C VAL A 25 17.14 -0.14 0.75
N LEU A 26 16.06 -0.89 0.52
CA LEU A 26 14.99 -1.07 1.51
C LEU A 26 15.45 -1.86 2.72
N ASP A 27 16.28 -2.89 2.55
CA ASP A 27 16.86 -3.67 3.65
C ASP A 27 17.74 -2.78 4.55
N ARG A 28 18.56 -1.91 3.94
CA ARG A 28 19.36 -0.94 4.70
C ARG A 28 18.49 0.07 5.45
N LEU A 29 17.42 0.55 4.81
CA LEU A 29 16.46 1.44 5.46
C LEU A 29 15.76 0.75 6.63
N PHE A 30 15.33 -0.50 6.45
CA PHE A 30 14.73 -1.32 7.51
C PHE A 30 15.65 -1.44 8.71
N LEU A 31 16.91 -1.84 8.50
CA LEU A 31 17.91 -1.94 9.58
C LEU A 31 18.13 -0.61 10.28
N THR A 32 18.16 0.50 9.54
CA THR A 32 18.33 1.85 10.12
C THR A 32 17.14 2.21 11.02
N ILE A 33 15.91 1.91 10.59
CA ILE A 33 14.70 2.13 11.37
C ILE A 33 14.68 1.23 12.60
N GLU A 34 15.00 -0.06 12.46
CA GLU A 34 15.00 -1.03 13.56
C GLU A 34 16.02 -0.66 14.65
N LEU A 35 17.18 -0.12 14.26
CA LEU A 35 18.17 0.37 15.22
C LEU A 35 17.68 1.59 16.02
N ALA A 36 16.92 2.49 15.39
CA ALA A 36 16.41 3.70 16.03
C ALA A 36 15.10 3.45 16.82
N HIS A 37 14.26 2.55 16.31
CA HIS A 37 12.92 2.24 16.78
C HIS A 37 12.64 0.73 16.68
N PRO A 38 13.19 -0.08 17.60
CA PRO A 38 13.05 -1.54 17.55
C PRO A 38 11.58 -1.99 17.54
N GLY A 39 11.25 -2.91 16.64
CA GLY A 39 9.91 -3.50 16.51
C GLY A 39 8.85 -2.58 15.92
N LEU A 40 9.22 -1.39 15.41
CA LEU A 40 8.25 -0.46 14.80
C LEU A 40 7.61 -1.04 13.53
N LEU A 41 8.40 -1.72 12.70
CA LEU A 41 7.95 -2.32 11.45
C LEU A 41 8.26 -3.82 11.46
N PRO A 42 7.32 -4.69 11.05
CA PRO A 42 7.59 -6.12 10.95
C PRO A 42 8.51 -6.45 9.77
N THR A 43 8.36 -5.73 8.66
CA THR A 43 9.15 -5.87 7.42
C THR A 43 9.17 -4.54 6.66
N LEU A 44 10.05 -4.42 5.66
CA LEU A 44 10.00 -3.32 4.69
C LEU A 44 10.45 -3.78 3.30
N SER A 45 9.50 -3.87 2.39
CA SER A 45 9.70 -4.26 1.00
C SER A 45 8.93 -3.34 0.04
N ALA A 46 9.25 -3.40 -1.25
CA ALA A 46 8.52 -2.62 -2.26
C ALA A 46 7.03 -2.98 -2.31
N HIS A 47 6.68 -4.23 -1.97
CA HIS A 47 5.29 -4.67 -1.91
C HIS A 47 4.51 -4.05 -0.74
N ASP A 48 5.17 -3.74 0.38
CA ASP A 48 4.52 -3.11 1.53
C ASP A 48 4.01 -1.71 1.20
N PHE A 49 4.75 -0.95 0.38
CA PHE A 49 4.29 0.32 -0.17
C PHE A 49 3.05 0.14 -1.06
N ARG A 50 3.03 -0.90 -1.90
CA ARG A 50 1.87 -1.20 -2.75
C ARG A 50 0.65 -1.59 -1.93
N HIS A 51 0.82 -2.42 -0.90
CA HIS A 51 -0.26 -2.80 0.02
C HIS A 51 -0.82 -1.58 0.75
N THR A 52 0.07 -0.75 1.31
CA THR A 52 -0.28 0.49 2.01
C THR A 52 -1.02 1.46 1.08
N PHE A 53 -0.56 1.61 -0.16
CA PHE A 53 -1.24 2.43 -1.16
C PHE A 53 -2.64 1.90 -1.45
N ALA A 54 -2.78 0.60 -1.72
CA ALA A 54 -4.08 0.01 -2.04
C ALA A 54 -5.09 0.16 -0.89
N ASP A 55 -4.65 -0.01 0.36
CA ASP A 55 -5.49 0.22 1.54
C ASP A 55 -5.96 1.66 1.65
N ARG A 56 -5.01 2.61 1.59
CA ARG A 56 -5.30 4.03 1.77
C ARG A 56 -6.12 4.58 0.62
N PHE A 57 -5.86 4.11 -0.60
CA PHE A 57 -6.60 4.52 -1.78
C PHE A 57 -8.03 4.01 -1.72
N LEU A 58 -8.26 2.76 -1.32
CA LEU A 58 -9.60 2.24 -1.10
C LEU A 58 -10.37 3.08 -0.07
N ALA A 59 -9.77 3.33 1.10
CA ALA A 59 -10.40 4.17 2.13
C ALA A 59 -10.71 5.59 1.61
N TYR A 60 -9.82 6.17 0.81
CA TYR A 60 -10.05 7.46 0.15
C TYR A 60 -11.26 7.44 -0.79
N LEU A 61 -11.42 6.39 -1.61
CA LEU A 61 -12.55 6.30 -2.52
C LEU A 61 -13.88 6.18 -1.75
N VAL A 62 -13.95 5.32 -0.74
CA VAL A 62 -15.14 5.19 0.12
C VAL A 62 -15.43 6.51 0.84
N GLU A 63 -14.47 7.02 1.62
CA GLU A 63 -14.71 8.06 2.62
C GLU A 63 -14.74 9.47 2.02
N LYS A 64 -14.04 9.71 0.90
CA LYS A 64 -13.90 11.04 0.29
C LYS A 64 -14.58 11.16 -1.06
N ARG A 65 -14.64 10.08 -1.85
CA ARG A 65 -15.37 10.09 -3.13
C ARG A 65 -16.81 9.60 -3.01
N GLY A 66 -17.14 8.89 -1.93
CA GLY A 66 -18.49 8.38 -1.69
C GLY A 66 -18.89 7.27 -2.67
N TYR A 67 -17.89 6.55 -3.20
CA TYR A 67 -18.12 5.41 -4.08
C TYR A 67 -18.67 4.23 -3.28
N ASP A 68 -19.42 3.36 -3.96
CA ASP A 68 -19.74 2.05 -3.41
C ASP A 68 -18.57 1.08 -3.57
N LEU A 69 -18.64 -0.05 -2.85
CA LEU A 69 -17.54 -1.03 -2.83
C LEU A 69 -17.29 -1.69 -4.19
N GLU A 70 -18.29 -1.77 -5.07
CA GLU A 70 -18.11 -2.36 -6.39
C GLU A 70 -17.29 -1.42 -7.27
N GLN A 71 -17.71 -0.15 -7.34
CA GLN A 71 -17.01 0.95 -8.02
C GLN A 71 -15.58 1.12 -7.51
N ASP A 72 -15.40 1.03 -6.20
CA ASP A 72 -14.08 1.11 -5.57
C ASP A 72 -13.16 -0.02 -6.00
N THR A 73 -13.67 -1.25 -6.08
CA THR A 73 -12.85 -2.39 -6.47
C THR A 73 -12.41 -2.28 -7.92
N ASP A 74 -13.27 -1.80 -8.81
CA ASP A 74 -12.94 -1.58 -10.23
C ASP A 74 -11.92 -0.45 -10.41
N GLU A 75 -12.10 0.66 -9.71
CA GLU A 75 -11.15 1.77 -9.74
C GLU A 75 -9.79 1.34 -9.15
N LEU A 76 -9.81 0.56 -8.07
CA LEU A 76 -8.59 0.00 -7.49
C LEU A 76 -7.90 -0.99 -8.44
N ARG A 77 -8.63 -1.82 -9.20
CA ARG A 77 -8.06 -2.66 -10.29
C ARG A 77 -7.35 -1.79 -11.31
N ARG A 78 -8.03 -0.78 -11.83
CA ARG A 78 -7.53 0.12 -12.87
C ARG A 78 -6.26 0.84 -12.42
N VAL A 79 -6.28 1.45 -11.23
CA VAL A 79 -5.15 2.23 -10.71
C VAL A 79 -3.98 1.34 -10.30
N CYS A 80 -4.24 0.18 -9.70
CA CYS A 80 -3.17 -0.74 -9.32
C CYS A 80 -2.65 -1.59 -10.50
N GLY A 81 -3.32 -1.56 -11.66
CA GLY A 81 -2.96 -2.38 -12.82
C GLY A 81 -3.19 -3.87 -12.61
N TRP A 82 -4.27 -4.25 -11.93
CA TRP A 82 -4.69 -5.65 -11.84
C TRP A 82 -5.59 -6.03 -13.03
N SER A 83 -5.57 -7.31 -13.41
CA SER A 83 -6.52 -7.83 -14.40
C SER A 83 -7.96 -7.77 -13.90
N ASP A 84 -8.92 -7.78 -14.82
CA ASP A 84 -10.35 -7.75 -14.51
C ASP A 84 -10.78 -8.95 -13.65
N THR A 85 -10.15 -10.11 -13.87
CA THR A 85 -10.37 -11.34 -13.10
C THR A 85 -9.64 -11.41 -11.77
N SER A 86 -8.84 -10.40 -11.42
CA SER A 86 -8.06 -10.39 -10.19
C SER A 86 -8.95 -10.32 -8.95
N THR A 87 -8.66 -11.20 -7.99
CA THR A 87 -9.32 -11.22 -6.68
C THR A 87 -8.64 -10.30 -5.65
N MET A 88 -7.53 -9.65 -6.01
CA MET A 88 -6.77 -8.79 -5.10
C MET A 88 -7.59 -7.62 -4.51
N PRO A 89 -8.39 -6.84 -5.27
CA PRO A 89 -9.21 -5.76 -4.71
C PRO A 89 -10.13 -6.23 -3.59
N ARG A 90 -10.73 -7.42 -3.75
CA ARG A 90 -11.65 -7.98 -2.76
C ARG A 90 -10.98 -8.19 -1.41
N ARG A 91 -9.69 -8.56 -1.39
CA ARG A 91 -8.94 -8.71 -0.13
C ARG A 91 -8.83 -7.40 0.65
N TYR A 92 -8.55 -6.30 -0.05
CA TYR A 92 -8.51 -4.97 0.55
C TYR A 92 -9.89 -4.52 1.02
N ALA A 93 -10.93 -4.73 0.21
CA ALA A 93 -12.32 -4.44 0.57
C ALA A 93 -12.77 -5.21 1.82
N SER A 94 -12.49 -6.52 1.89
CA SER A 94 -12.79 -7.34 3.06
C SER A 94 -12.09 -6.84 4.32
N ARG A 95 -10.80 -6.46 4.22
CA ARG A 95 -10.07 -5.89 5.35
C ARG A 95 -10.66 -4.55 5.79
N TYR A 96 -10.93 -3.64 4.87
CA TYR A 96 -11.54 -2.35 5.16
C TYR A 96 -12.89 -2.50 5.88
N LEU A 97 -13.74 -3.40 5.40
CA LEU A 97 -15.03 -3.71 6.02
C LEU A 97 -14.88 -4.25 7.44
N ALA A 98 -13.96 -5.18 7.65
CA ALA A 98 -13.69 -5.75 8.98
C ALA A 98 -13.19 -4.66 9.95
N GLU A 99 -12.26 -3.82 9.52
CA GLU A 99 -11.76 -2.70 10.32
C GLU A 99 -12.84 -1.67 10.63
N SER A 100 -13.66 -1.32 9.64
CA SER A 100 -14.79 -0.40 9.81
C SER A 100 -15.80 -0.95 10.81
N ALA A 101 -16.20 -2.22 10.68
CA ALA A 101 -17.12 -2.86 11.62
C ALA A 101 -16.55 -2.90 13.05
N ASN A 102 -15.26 -3.21 13.20
CA ASN A 102 -14.58 -3.20 14.50
C ASN A 102 -14.58 -1.81 15.14
N ARG A 103 -14.32 -0.75 14.36
CA ARG A 103 -14.39 0.64 14.85
C ARG A 103 -15.79 1.00 15.35
N HIS A 104 -16.83 0.66 14.58
CA HIS A 104 -18.21 0.92 14.98
C HIS A 104 -18.60 0.14 16.24
N ASN A 105 -18.16 -1.12 16.37
CA ASN A 105 -18.41 -1.93 17.55
C ASN A 105 -17.73 -1.34 18.80
N ALA A 106 -16.48 -0.88 18.67
CA ALA A 106 -15.76 -0.24 19.77
C ALA A 106 -16.48 1.04 20.24
N GLN A 107 -16.93 1.89 19.30
CA GLN A 107 -17.70 3.11 19.62
C GLN A 107 -19.01 2.79 20.34
N ARG A 108 -19.76 1.79 19.86
CA ARG A 108 -21.00 1.33 20.50
C ARG A 108 -20.75 0.80 21.91
N ALA A 109 -19.70 0.01 22.09
CA ALA A 109 -19.33 -0.51 23.41
C ALA A 109 -19.00 0.63 24.36
N SER A 110 -18.12 1.56 23.97
CA SER A 110 -17.76 2.71 24.82
C SER A 110 -18.96 3.57 25.21
N ALA A 111 -19.89 3.83 24.28
CA ALA A 111 -21.10 4.61 24.55
C ALA A 111 -22.10 3.90 25.50
N ALA A 112 -22.07 2.57 25.59
CA ALA A 112 -22.95 1.81 26.49
C ALA A 112 -22.52 1.84 27.96
N TRP A 113 -21.26 2.21 28.22
CA TRP A 113 -20.65 2.26 29.57
C TRP A 113 -20.24 3.68 30.00
N SER A 114 -20.66 4.71 29.24
CA SER A 114 -20.50 6.13 29.57
C SER A 114 -21.83 6.69 30.07
#